data_AF-A0A2D7MFI1-F1
#
_entry.id   AF-A0A2D7MFI1-F1
#
_cell.length_a   1.000
_cell.length_b   1.000
_cell.length_c   1.000
_cell.angle_alpha   90.00
_cell.angle_beta   90.00
_cell.angle_gamma   90.00
#
_symmetry.space_group_name_H-M   'P 1'
#
loop_
_entity.id
_entity.type
_entity.pdbx_description
1 polymer ?
#
loop_
_entity_poly.entity_id
_entity_poly.type
_entity_poly.pdbx_seq_one_letter_code
_entity_poly.pdbx_strand_id
1 'polypeptide(L)' 'MKKYFEIGFGLILIIIGFIGGLVPVFQGWVFGIPGLILLSKYSSFAKKILIWGQKKSGLKK' A
#
# COMPACT_ATOMS: atom_id res chain seq x y z
N MET A 1 -30.12 23.73 -10.81
CA MET A 1 -29.23 23.39 -9.67
C MET A 1 -28.70 21.95 -9.76
N LYS A 2 -29.55 20.92 -9.96
CA LYS A 2 -29.15 19.51 -10.05
C LYS A 2 -28.08 19.21 -11.12
N LYS A 3 -28.23 19.80 -12.31
CA LYS A 3 -27.32 19.60 -13.45
C LYS A 3 -25.86 20.01 -13.19
N TYR A 4 -25.63 21.09 -12.46
CA TYR A 4 -24.27 21.53 -12.11
C TYR A 4 -23.64 20.62 -11.06
N PHE A 5 -24.45 20.10 -10.14
CA PHE A 5 -24.03 19.09 -9.18
C PHE A 5 -23.64 17.79 -9.88
N GLU A 6 -24.43 17.32 -10.83
CA GLU A 6 -24.15 16.09 -11.59
C GLU A 6 -22.84 16.19 -12.40
N ILE A 7 -22.60 17.36 -13.02
CA ILE A 7 -21.36 17.61 -13.77
C ILE A 7 -20.14 17.67 -12.83
N GLY A 8 -20.25 18.39 -11.70
CA GLY A 8 -19.16 18.47 -10.72
C GLY A 8 -18.86 17.11 -10.08
N PHE A 9 -19.89 16.34 -9.76
CA PHE A 9 -19.76 15.01 -9.19
C PHE A 9 -19.13 14.04 -10.20
N GLY A 10 -19.54 14.10 -11.47
CA GLY A 10 -18.93 13.32 -12.55
C GLY A 10 -17.44 13.61 -12.72
N LEU A 11 -17.03 14.88 -12.66
CA LEU A 11 -15.63 15.27 -12.76
C LEU A 11 -14.80 14.78 -11.57
N ILE A 12 -15.34 14.86 -10.35
CA ILE A 12 -14.71 14.33 -9.13
C ILE A 12 -14.55 12.81 -9.23
N LEU A 13 -15.57 12.10 -9.73
CA LEU A 13 -15.49 10.65 -9.92
C LEU A 13 -14.44 10.25 -10.96
N ILE A 14 -14.27 11.03 -12.04
CA ILE A 14 -13.22 10.79 -13.04
C ILE A 14 -11.84 10.97 -12.39
N ILE A 15 -11.63 12.01 -11.59
CA ILE A 15 -10.35 12.27 -10.91
C ILE A 15 -10.03 11.15 -9.90
N ILE A 16 -11.02 10.72 -9.11
CA ILE A 16 -10.87 9.61 -8.15
C ILE A 16 -10.64 8.29 -8.89
N GLY A 17 -11.30 8.05 -10.01
CA GLY A 17 -11.08 6.87 -10.85
C GLY A 17 -9.69 6.87 -11.50
N PHE A 18 -9.19 8.05 -11.88
CA PHE A 18 -7.84 8.20 -12.44
C PHE A 18 -6.77 7.98 -11.38
N ILE A 19 -6.93 8.56 -10.19
CA ILE A 19 -6.03 8.34 -9.04
C ILE A 19 -6.14 6.88 -8.59
N GLY A 20 -7.34 6.32 -8.45
CA GLY A 20 -7.56 4.93 -8.09
C GLY A 20 -7.03 3.92 -9.11
N GLY A 21 -7.02 4.29 -10.39
CA GLY A 21 -6.48 3.48 -11.49
C GLY A 21 -4.96 3.61 -11.70
N LEU A 22 -4.38 4.78 -11.41
CA LEU A 22 -2.92 5.05 -11.42
C LEU A 22 -2.24 4.82 -10.07
N VAL A 23 -3.00 4.48 -9.02
CA VAL A 23 -2.53 3.91 -7.75
C VAL A 23 -2.70 2.37 -7.74
N PRO A 24 -2.32 1.59 -8.78
CA PRO A 24 -2.28 0.15 -8.63
C PRO A 24 -0.96 -0.19 -7.91
N VAL A 25 -1.03 -0.99 -6.85
CA VAL A 25 0.04 -1.95 -6.45
C VAL A 25 1.34 -1.42 -5.78
N PHE A 26 1.76 -0.15 -5.91
CA PHE A 26 3.17 0.17 -5.56
C PHE A 26 3.55 0.47 -4.10
N GLN A 27 2.83 1.25 -3.29
CA GLN A 27 3.62 2.10 -2.39
C GLN A 27 3.87 1.63 -0.95
N GLY A 28 3.08 0.70 -0.40
CA GLY A 28 3.25 0.28 1.01
C GLY A 28 4.29 -0.82 1.22
N TRP A 29 4.38 -1.79 0.30
CA TRP A 29 5.25 -2.96 0.47
C TRP A 29 6.67 -2.75 -0.06
N VAL A 30 6.83 -1.93 -1.11
CA VAL A 30 8.14 -1.54 -1.65
C VAL A 30 8.96 -0.75 -0.63
N PHE A 31 8.32 0.02 0.25
CA PHE A 31 8.98 0.67 1.38
C PHE A 31 8.84 -0.13 2.69
N GLY A 32 7.74 -0.85 2.86
CA GLY A 32 7.45 -1.61 4.07
C GLY A 32 8.38 -2.80 4.28
N ILE A 33 8.65 -3.61 3.24
CA ILE A 33 9.55 -4.76 3.38
C ILE A 33 11.00 -4.31 3.65
N PRO A 34 11.61 -3.40 2.87
CA PRO A 34 12.96 -2.91 3.16
C PRO A 34 13.06 -2.16 4.49
N GLY A 35 12.04 -1.37 4.85
CA GLY A 35 11.97 -0.68 6.14
C GLY A 35 11.89 -1.66 7.32
N LEU A 36 11.10 -2.73 7.19
CA LEU A 36 11.02 -3.78 8.21
C LEU A 36 12.32 -4.59 8.29
N ILE A 37 13.00 -4.83 7.16
CA ILE A 37 14.34 -5.43 7.11
C ILE A 37 15.33 -4.55 7.88
N LEU A 38 15.35 -3.24 7.64
CA LEU A 38 16.25 -2.32 8.35
C LEU A 38 15.93 -2.28 9.85
N LEU A 39 14.64 -2.17 10.21
CA LEU A 39 14.20 -2.11 11.59
C LEU A 39 14.48 -3.42 12.35
N SER A 40 14.45 -4.56 11.66
CA SER A 40 14.78 -5.87 12.25
C SER A 40 16.23 -5.98 12.73
N LYS A 41 17.14 -5.13 12.23
CA LYS A 41 18.54 -5.09 12.68
C LYS A 41 18.71 -4.42 14.03
N TYR A 42 17.80 -3.51 14.39
CA TYR A 42 17.86 -2.72 15.62
C TYR A 42 16.80 -3.10 16.67
N SER A 43 15.70 -3.73 16.23
CA SER A 43 14.54 -4.08 17.07
C SER A 43 14.21 -5.58 17.00
N SER A 44 14.18 -6.22 18.17
CA SER A 44 13.75 -7.63 18.33
C SER A 44 12.29 -7.85 17.93
N PHE A 45 11.44 -6.83 18.01
CA PHE A 45 10.03 -6.91 17.63
C PHE A 45 9.85 -6.96 16.11
N ALA A 46 10.51 -6.04 15.38
CA ALA A 46 10.48 -6.01 13.92
C ALA A 46 11.06 -7.29 13.30
N LYS A 47 12.09 -7.87 13.94
CA LYS A 47 12.69 -9.15 13.55
C LYS A 47 11.70 -10.32 13.65
N LYS A 48 10.88 -10.39 14.71
CA LYS A 48 9.85 -11.43 14.86
C LYS A 48 8.76 -11.32 13.78
N ILE A 49 8.32 -10.10 13.46
CA ILE A 49 7.32 -9.85 12.40
C ILE A 49 7.88 -10.26 11.04
N LEU A 50 9.13 -9.90 10.76
CA LEU A 50 9.80 -10.26 9.50
C LEU A 50 9.96 -11.79 9.36
N ILE A 51 10.37 -12.49 10.42
CA ILE A 51 10.47 -13.96 10.41
C ILE A 51 9.09 -14.62 10.26
N TRP A 52 8.06 -14.08 10.91
CA TRP A 52 6.69 -14.54 10.74
C TRP A 52 6.21 -14.36 9.29
N GLY A 53 6.49 -13.22 8.66
CA GLY A 53 6.16 -12.95 7.25
C GLY A 53 6.93 -13.84 6.27
N GLN A 54 8.22 -14.11 6.51
CA GLN A 54 9.00 -15.07 5.72
C GLN A 54 8.49 -16.50 5.86
N LYS A 55 8.13 -16.93 7.08
CA LYS A 55 7.56 -18.25 7.34
C LYS A 55 6.20 -18.43 6.65
N LYS A 56 5.38 -17.38 6.60
CA LYS A 56 4.06 -17.40 5.95
C LYS A 56 4.13 -17.35 4.44
N SER A 57 5.13 -16.68 3.87
CA SER A 57 5.36 -16.64 2.41
C SER A 57 6.02 -17.90 1.84
N GLY A 58 6.37 -18.88 2.70
CA GLY A 58 6.96 -20.13 2.24
C GLY A 58 8.42 -20.02 1.80
N LEU A 59 9.09 -18.90 2.11
CA LEU A 59 10.54 -18.74 1.95
C LEU A 59 11.28 -19.64 2.96
N LYS A 60 11.26 -20.94 2.68
CA LYS A 60 12.12 -21.96 3.28
C LYS A 60 13.15 -22.35 2.23
N LYS A 61 14.20 -21.54 2.07
CA LYS A 61 15.58 -22.01 1.98
C LYS A 61 16.54 -20.83 2.07
#